data_AF-A0AAA9Z2P6-F1
#
_entry.id   AF-A0AAA9Z2P6-F1
#
_cell.length_a   1.000
_cell.length_b   1.000
_cell.length_c   1.000
_cell.angle_alpha   90.00
_cell.angle_beta   90.00
_cell.angle_gamma   90.00
#
_symmetry.space_group_name_H-M   'P 1'
#
loop_
_entity.id
_entity.type
_entity.pdbx_description
1 polymer ?
#
loop_
_entity_poly.entity_id
_entity_poly.type
_entity_poly.pdbx_seq_one_letter_code
_entity_poly.pdbx_strand_id
1 'polypeptide(L)'
;MLRTRLLHWLSRRSYSSALYITGDKAKEQYAPLVPYLDFQAKLSDLEKLRQNLNLRRYQLDFEDLKHQWDLYRSVELRKRDIEARRVELKEKIKRSKSEDEIKQLKMQATLARDDLKNLKESSYAIADKFVAGTFLAIPNELHERTPADEEEVLYERSTSREGSAIGDQWLEKYDSTCFYMTGDAALMDLFLPMNCAGLLQDAGFVLFSNPDFVRSVLVEAAREDPESIYLINEEVDLEHKLNLLHLCGGGSMLSFLGYLTKLSVFPTALPLRLVAIGKQYFYDKTQTSAVQMMAATQQAPEAVQIFDDTIELYKKFYDQLELSYRLVQVPAHRLEASEAMRVDVEIYSPRLKDFVKVGSVSYYSDFISKRIAFNYHEGKIQKFPHLVSGTVLKAANLIEVLLQHGICYKDLKFLNQ
;
A
#
# COMPACT_ATOMS: atom_id res chain seq x y z
N MET A 1 31.91 -3.89 -19.15
CA MET A 1 31.22 -5.09 -18.62
C MET A 1 31.14 -4.97 -17.11
N LEU A 2 30.08 -4.32 -16.61
CA LEU A 2 29.74 -4.38 -15.20
C LEU A 2 29.22 -5.78 -14.92
N ARG A 3 30.00 -6.57 -14.19
CA ARG A 3 29.58 -7.90 -13.73
C ARG A 3 28.53 -7.72 -12.63
N THR A 4 27.26 -7.74 -13.00
CA THR A 4 26.17 -7.97 -12.05
C THR A 4 26.27 -9.41 -11.56
N ARG A 5 26.82 -9.60 -10.36
CA ARG A 5 26.75 -10.90 -9.68
C ARG A 5 25.29 -11.13 -9.31
N LEU A 6 24.65 -12.05 -10.03
CA LEU A 6 23.43 -12.72 -9.59
C LEU A 6 23.75 -13.50 -8.30
N LEU A 7 23.57 -12.85 -7.16
CA LEU A 7 23.42 -13.55 -5.88
C LEU A 7 21.98 -14.04 -5.81
N HIS A 8 21.72 -15.18 -6.44
CA HIS A 8 20.63 -16.03 -5.99
C HIS A 8 20.90 -16.43 -4.53
N TRP A 9 19.82 -16.52 -3.75
CA TRP A 9 19.75 -16.84 -2.32
C TRP A 9 19.85 -15.64 -1.36
N LEU A 10 18.86 -14.76 -1.40
CA LEU A 10 18.32 -14.26 -0.13
C LEU A 10 17.26 -15.27 0.30
N SER A 11 17.59 -16.06 1.32
CA SER A 11 16.60 -16.81 2.09
C SER A 11 15.47 -15.85 2.48
N ARG A 12 14.21 -16.31 2.44
CA ARG A 12 13.08 -15.59 3.05
C ARG A 12 13.54 -15.12 4.43
N ARG A 13 13.77 -13.81 4.59
CA ARG A 13 14.20 -13.25 5.87
C ARG A 13 13.09 -13.51 6.87
N SER A 14 13.29 -14.53 7.69
CA SER A 14 12.72 -14.56 9.02
C SER A 14 13.35 -13.39 9.77
N TYR A 15 12.58 -12.37 10.15
CA TYR A 15 12.65 -11.64 11.44
C TYR A 15 12.26 -10.16 11.34
N SER A 16 11.26 -9.81 12.16
CA SER A 16 10.71 -8.48 12.53
C SER A 16 10.10 -7.62 11.41
N SER A 17 8.87 -7.18 11.68
CA SER A 17 8.19 -6.13 10.94
C SER A 17 8.94 -4.79 11.08
N ALA A 18 9.06 -4.04 9.98
CA ALA A 18 9.50 -2.64 9.99
C ALA A 18 8.36 -1.71 10.46
N LEU A 19 7.11 -2.17 10.36
CA LEU A 19 5.91 -1.47 10.79
C LEU A 19 5.57 -1.65 12.27
N TYR A 20 5.95 -2.78 12.87
CA TYR A 20 5.72 -3.11 14.28
C TYR A 20 7.01 -3.63 14.93
N ILE A 21 7.56 -2.80 15.82
CA ILE A 21 8.78 -3.11 16.57
C ILE A 21 8.41 -3.29 18.04
N THR A 22 8.71 -4.46 18.59
CA THR A 22 8.50 -4.78 20.01
C THR A 22 9.52 -4.05 20.90
N GLY A 23 9.18 -3.90 22.20
CA GLY A 23 9.97 -3.08 23.13
C GLY A 23 11.39 -3.61 23.41
N ASP A 24 11.62 -4.91 23.25
CA ASP A 24 12.94 -5.54 23.27
C ASP A 24 13.81 -5.12 22.07
N LYS A 25 13.22 -5.02 20.88
CA LYS A 25 13.89 -4.62 19.63
C LYS A 25 14.04 -3.10 19.50
N ALA A 26 13.16 -2.32 20.11
CA ALA A 26 13.15 -0.85 20.04
C ALA A 26 14.38 -0.16 20.66
N LYS A 27 15.23 -0.89 21.41
CA LYS A 27 16.51 -0.39 21.93
C LYS A 27 17.58 -0.25 20.85
N GLU A 28 17.50 -1.09 19.82
CA GLU A 28 18.48 -1.18 18.74
C GLU A 28 17.92 -0.63 17.42
N GLN A 29 16.59 -0.66 17.28
CA GLN A 29 15.89 -0.26 16.07
C GLN A 29 14.98 0.94 16.34
N TYR A 30 15.11 1.98 15.51
CA TYR A 30 14.20 3.12 15.53
C TYR A 30 12.85 2.74 14.90
N ALA A 31 11.76 2.91 15.64
CA ALA A 31 10.40 2.76 15.12
C ALA A 31 9.94 4.08 14.48
N PRO A 32 9.90 4.18 13.13
CA PRO A 32 9.57 5.43 12.47
C PRO A 32 8.12 5.83 12.63
N LEU A 33 7.21 4.90 12.94
CA LEU A 33 5.81 5.14 13.28
C LEU A 33 5.25 4.00 14.14
N VAL A 34 4.07 4.22 14.74
CA VAL A 34 3.28 3.16 15.39
C VAL A 34 1.94 3.08 14.66
N PRO A 35 1.59 1.94 14.04
CA PRO A 35 0.34 1.80 13.31
C PRO A 35 -0.84 1.74 14.28
N TYR A 36 -2.02 2.16 13.83
CA TYR A 36 -3.26 1.91 14.57
C TYR A 36 -3.73 0.47 14.32
N LEU A 37 -3.68 -0.36 15.37
CA LEU A 37 -4.04 -1.77 15.30
C LEU A 37 -5.48 -1.98 15.79
N ASP A 38 -6.42 -1.98 14.85
CA ASP A 38 -7.85 -2.15 15.13
C ASP A 38 -8.25 -3.63 15.29
N PHE A 39 -7.76 -4.28 16.34
CA PHE A 39 -8.03 -5.70 16.58
C PHE A 39 -9.53 -5.99 16.69
N GLN A 40 -10.29 -5.08 17.32
CA GLN A 40 -11.72 -5.27 17.54
C GLN A 40 -12.49 -5.24 16.22
N ALA A 41 -12.26 -4.24 15.36
CA ALA A 41 -12.96 -4.19 14.08
C ALA A 41 -12.60 -5.40 13.19
N LYS A 42 -11.31 -5.80 13.16
CA LYS A 42 -10.85 -6.87 12.27
C LYS A 42 -11.14 -8.30 12.74
N LEU A 43 -11.25 -8.53 14.05
CA LEU A 43 -11.38 -9.88 14.62
C LEU A 43 -12.69 -10.12 15.38
N SER A 44 -13.63 -9.16 15.35
CA SER A 44 -14.97 -9.34 15.95
C SER A 44 -15.86 -10.28 15.14
N ASP A 45 -15.76 -10.24 13.81
CA ASP A 45 -16.49 -11.11 12.89
C ASP A 45 -15.52 -12.02 12.11
N LEU A 46 -15.20 -13.14 12.74
CA LEU A 46 -14.26 -14.12 12.19
C LEU A 46 -14.82 -14.83 10.94
N GLU A 47 -16.13 -14.98 10.81
CA GLU A 47 -16.76 -15.60 9.63
C GLU A 47 -16.66 -14.67 8.42
N LYS A 48 -16.92 -13.36 8.60
CA LYS A 48 -16.69 -12.37 7.54
C LYS A 48 -15.23 -12.35 7.10
N LEU A 49 -14.29 -12.40 8.03
CA LEU A 49 -12.86 -12.49 7.71
C LEU A 49 -12.55 -13.76 6.91
N ARG A 50 -13.07 -14.91 7.33
CA ARG A 50 -12.90 -16.18 6.63
C ARG A 50 -13.44 -16.13 5.20
N GLN A 51 -14.63 -15.56 5.00
CA GLN A 51 -15.22 -15.38 3.67
C GLN A 51 -14.34 -14.48 2.78
N ASN A 52 -13.84 -13.37 3.33
CA ASN A 52 -12.92 -12.47 2.63
C ASN A 52 -11.65 -13.20 2.16
N LEU A 53 -11.02 -13.99 3.04
CA LEU A 53 -9.83 -14.79 2.70
C LEU A 53 -10.11 -15.82 1.60
N ASN A 54 -11.26 -16.49 1.67
CA ASN A 54 -11.68 -17.49 0.68
C ASN A 54 -11.89 -16.86 -0.70
N LEU A 55 -12.62 -15.74 -0.78
CA LEU A 55 -12.86 -15.03 -2.04
C LEU A 55 -11.55 -14.54 -2.69
N ARG A 56 -10.59 -14.09 -1.87
CA ARG A 56 -9.26 -13.69 -2.34
C ARG A 56 -8.34 -14.84 -2.70
N ARG A 57 -8.69 -16.09 -2.35
CA ARG A 57 -7.77 -17.24 -2.37
C ARG A 57 -6.47 -16.95 -1.61
N TYR A 58 -6.58 -16.17 -0.53
CA TYR A 58 -5.43 -15.63 0.20
C TYR A 58 -4.91 -16.65 1.20
N GLN A 59 -3.61 -16.93 1.16
CA GLN A 59 -2.97 -17.90 2.04
C GLN A 59 -2.71 -17.29 3.42
N LEU A 60 -3.61 -17.55 4.37
CA LEU A 60 -3.43 -17.22 5.78
C LEU A 60 -4.00 -18.37 6.62
N ASP A 61 -3.20 -18.88 7.55
CA ASP A 61 -3.63 -19.94 8.47
C ASP A 61 -4.63 -19.36 9.48
N PHE A 62 -5.91 -19.61 9.23
CA PHE A 62 -7.00 -19.05 10.03
C PHE A 62 -7.08 -19.65 11.44
N GLU A 63 -6.72 -20.93 11.59
CA GLU A 63 -6.73 -21.59 12.91
C GLU A 63 -5.55 -21.10 13.76
N ASP A 64 -4.36 -20.95 13.17
CA ASP A 64 -3.22 -20.36 13.85
C ASP A 64 -3.49 -18.88 14.20
N LEU A 65 -4.14 -18.10 13.32
CA LEU A 65 -4.58 -16.72 13.63
C LEU A 65 -5.44 -16.69 14.90
N LYS A 66 -6.45 -17.57 14.98
CA LYS A 66 -7.37 -17.62 16.13
C LYS A 66 -6.62 -17.99 17.41
N HIS A 67 -5.79 -19.02 17.35
CA HIS A 67 -4.99 -19.45 18.50
C HIS A 67 -4.04 -18.35 18.99
N GLN A 68 -3.33 -17.68 18.07
CA GLN A 68 -2.44 -16.59 18.41
C GLN A 68 -3.18 -15.36 18.97
N TRP A 69 -4.36 -15.04 18.43
CA TRP A 69 -5.21 -13.97 18.96
C TRP A 69 -5.66 -14.26 20.38
N ASP A 70 -6.13 -15.48 20.66
CA ASP A 70 -6.56 -15.89 22.00
C ASP A 70 -5.40 -15.82 23.01
N LEU A 71 -4.22 -16.31 22.63
CA LEU A 71 -3.01 -16.21 23.44
C LEU A 71 -2.64 -14.75 23.72
N TYR A 72 -2.53 -13.92 22.67
CA TYR A 72 -2.20 -12.51 22.79
C TYR A 72 -3.18 -11.77 23.71
N ARG A 73 -4.50 -11.96 23.48
CA ARG A 73 -5.56 -11.37 24.29
C ARG A 73 -5.49 -11.80 25.75
N SER A 74 -5.21 -13.08 26.03
CA SER A 74 -5.09 -13.58 27.41
C SER A 74 -3.94 -12.91 28.17
N VAL A 75 -2.81 -12.67 27.50
CA VAL A 75 -1.65 -11.99 28.06
C VAL A 75 -1.94 -10.50 28.31
N GLU A 76 -2.61 -9.83 27.37
CA GLU A 76 -3.02 -8.43 27.54
C GLU A 76 -4.03 -8.25 28.67
N LEU A 77 -4.99 -9.17 28.83
CA LEU A 77 -5.90 -9.18 29.98
C LEU A 77 -5.13 -9.34 31.29
N ARG A 78 -4.22 -10.31 31.38
CA ARG A 78 -3.42 -10.53 32.58
C ARG A 78 -2.54 -9.31 32.93
N LYS A 79 -1.97 -8.62 31.93
CA LYS A 79 -1.24 -7.36 32.15
C LYS A 79 -2.15 -6.29 32.75
N ARG A 80 -3.37 -6.14 32.22
CA ARG A 80 -4.36 -5.17 32.72
C ARG A 80 -4.77 -5.49 34.16
N ASP A 81 -5.02 -6.75 34.48
CA ASP A 81 -5.41 -7.18 35.83
C ASP A 81 -4.29 -6.92 36.85
N ILE A 82 -3.04 -7.20 36.50
CA ILE A 82 -1.88 -6.90 37.36
C ILE A 82 -1.74 -5.37 37.54
N GLU A 83 -1.90 -4.57 36.48
CA GLU A 83 -1.82 -3.12 36.59
C GLU A 83 -2.95 -2.54 37.46
N ALA A 84 -4.18 -3.02 37.29
CA ALA A 84 -5.31 -2.65 38.12
C ALA A 84 -5.05 -3.00 39.60
N ARG A 85 -4.50 -4.19 39.87
CA ARG A 85 -4.11 -4.60 41.21
C ARG A 85 -3.01 -3.71 41.80
N ARG A 86 -2.03 -3.26 41.01
CA ARG A 86 -0.99 -2.32 41.46
C ARG A 86 -1.59 -0.97 41.87
N VAL A 87 -2.54 -0.46 41.10
CA VAL A 87 -3.27 0.78 41.44
C VAL A 87 -4.07 0.60 42.74
N GLU A 88 -4.78 -0.52 42.89
CA GLU A 88 -5.54 -0.85 44.10
C GLU A 88 -4.62 -0.94 45.34
N LEU A 89 -3.48 -1.65 45.23
CA LEU A 89 -2.50 -1.77 46.30
C LEU A 89 -1.93 -0.41 46.70
N LYS A 90 -1.64 0.47 45.73
CA LYS A 90 -1.16 1.83 45.98
C LYS A 90 -2.17 2.64 46.80
N GLU A 91 -3.45 2.52 46.50
CA GLU A 91 -4.50 3.20 47.26
C GLU A 91 -4.70 2.59 48.66
N LYS A 92 -4.59 1.26 48.81
CA LYS A 92 -4.63 0.60 50.13
C LYS A 92 -3.46 1.04 51.02
N ILE A 93 -2.26 1.14 50.47
CA ILE A 93 -1.07 1.60 51.20
C ILE A 93 -1.26 3.02 51.73
N LYS A 94 -1.87 3.92 50.93
CA LYS A 94 -2.15 5.29 51.37
C LYS A 94 -3.20 5.37 52.49
N ARG A 95 -4.15 4.44 52.52
CA ARG A 95 -5.28 4.44 53.46
C ARG A 95 -4.98 3.69 54.76
N SER A 96 -4.07 2.72 54.73
CA SER A 96 -3.72 1.95 55.92
C SER A 96 -2.96 2.80 56.94
N LYS A 97 -3.26 2.58 58.23
CA LYS A 97 -2.59 3.21 59.37
C LYS A 97 -1.72 2.22 60.16
N SER A 98 -1.73 0.94 59.78
CA SER A 98 -0.97 -0.12 60.45
C SER A 98 0.37 -0.32 59.75
N GLU A 99 1.47 -0.21 60.48
CA GLU A 99 2.81 -0.41 59.90
C GLU A 99 3.01 -1.83 59.34
N ASP A 100 2.46 -2.85 59.99
CA ASP A 100 2.57 -4.23 59.53
C ASP A 100 1.75 -4.49 58.27
N GLU A 101 0.55 -3.91 58.19
CA GLU A 101 -0.29 -3.98 56.99
C GLU A 101 0.39 -3.24 55.82
N ILE A 102 0.97 -2.06 56.07
CA ILE A 102 1.73 -1.31 55.07
C ILE A 102 2.93 -2.12 54.56
N LYS A 103 3.66 -2.81 55.45
CA LYS A 103 4.78 -3.70 55.05
C LYS A 103 4.29 -4.83 54.14
N GLN A 104 3.19 -5.51 54.49
CA GLN A 104 2.61 -6.59 53.68
C GLN A 104 2.13 -6.08 52.31
N LEU A 105 1.42 -4.95 52.28
CA LEU A 105 0.93 -4.36 51.03
C LEU A 105 2.08 -3.92 50.12
N LYS A 106 3.16 -3.36 50.69
CA LYS A 106 4.38 -3.04 49.93
C LYS A 106 5.03 -4.28 49.33
N MET A 107 5.08 -5.39 50.06
CA MET A 107 5.59 -6.66 49.54
C MET A 107 4.75 -7.16 48.35
N GLN A 108 3.42 -7.15 48.47
CA GLN A 108 2.52 -7.50 47.36
C GLN A 108 2.68 -6.57 46.15
N ALA A 109 2.86 -5.27 46.37
CA ALA A 109 3.08 -4.30 45.29
C ALA A 109 4.40 -4.53 44.56
N THR A 110 5.45 -4.93 45.27
CA THR A 110 6.73 -5.34 44.68
C THR A 110 6.57 -6.59 43.83
N LEU A 111 5.91 -7.64 44.36
CA LEU A 111 5.64 -8.87 43.60
C LEU A 111 4.84 -8.57 42.31
N ALA A 112 3.76 -7.79 42.41
CA ALA A 112 2.96 -7.42 41.25
C ALA A 112 3.74 -6.60 40.21
N ARG A 113 4.69 -5.75 40.65
CA ARG A 113 5.58 -5.01 39.75
C ARG A 113 6.54 -5.96 39.03
N ASP A 114 7.13 -6.90 39.75
CA ASP A 114 8.11 -7.83 39.19
C ASP A 114 7.42 -8.85 38.26
N ASP A 115 6.23 -9.34 38.62
CA ASP A 115 5.36 -10.15 37.75
C ASP A 115 5.01 -9.42 36.45
N LEU A 116 4.61 -8.14 36.54
CA LEU A 116 4.31 -7.34 35.35
C LEU A 116 5.54 -7.16 34.46
N LYS A 117 6.71 -6.95 35.06
CA LYS A 117 7.98 -6.83 34.31
C LYS A 117 8.28 -8.12 33.56
N ASN A 118 8.23 -9.26 34.24
CA ASN A 118 8.49 -10.58 33.63
C ASN A 118 7.44 -10.92 32.55
N LEU A 119 6.17 -10.57 32.79
CA LEU A 119 5.11 -10.76 31.81
C LEU A 119 5.29 -9.86 30.58
N LYS A 120 5.77 -8.62 30.74
CA LYS A 120 6.10 -7.75 29.61
C LYS A 120 7.23 -8.33 28.76
N GLU A 121 8.32 -8.78 29.40
CA GLU A 121 9.47 -9.36 28.71
C GLU A 121 9.08 -10.64 27.94
N SER A 122 8.36 -11.56 28.56
CA SER A 122 7.88 -12.78 27.89
C SER A 122 6.82 -12.52 26.82
N SER A 123 6.06 -11.43 26.92
CA SER A 123 5.01 -11.11 25.95
C SER A 123 5.53 -10.60 24.60
N TYR A 124 6.79 -10.19 24.49
CA TYR A 124 7.32 -9.65 23.22
C TYR A 124 7.29 -10.70 22.11
N ALA A 125 7.69 -11.94 22.39
CA ALA A 125 7.63 -13.02 21.42
C ALA A 125 6.19 -13.33 20.97
N ILE A 126 5.22 -13.24 21.90
CA ILE A 126 3.80 -13.44 21.60
C ILE A 126 3.28 -12.30 20.73
N ALA A 127 3.63 -11.05 21.06
CA ALA A 127 3.21 -9.88 20.31
C ALA A 127 3.87 -9.81 18.92
N ASP A 128 5.15 -10.16 18.79
CA ASP A 128 5.84 -10.23 17.50
C ASP A 128 5.21 -11.32 16.62
N LYS A 129 5.02 -12.53 17.15
CA LYS A 129 4.40 -13.64 16.42
C LYS A 129 2.98 -13.29 15.96
N PHE A 130 2.15 -12.75 16.84
CA PHE A 130 0.78 -12.38 16.51
C PHE A 130 0.68 -11.14 15.64
N VAL A 131 1.21 -10.00 16.10
CA VAL A 131 1.01 -8.71 15.44
C VAL A 131 1.78 -8.66 14.11
N ALA A 132 3.09 -8.87 14.16
CA ALA A 132 3.93 -8.80 12.96
C ALA A 132 3.75 -10.03 12.06
N GLY A 133 3.66 -11.23 12.65
CA GLY A 133 3.57 -12.48 11.89
C GLY A 133 2.21 -12.72 11.23
N THR A 134 1.11 -12.33 11.87
CA THR A 134 -0.22 -12.78 11.45
C THR A 134 -1.23 -11.65 11.27
N PHE A 135 -1.37 -10.75 12.24
CA PHE A 135 -2.35 -9.67 12.18
C PHE A 135 -2.05 -8.68 11.05
N LEU A 136 -0.79 -8.23 10.91
CA LEU A 136 -0.40 -7.34 9.82
C LEU A 136 -0.43 -8.02 8.44
N ALA A 137 -0.53 -9.35 8.38
CA ALA A 137 -0.70 -10.11 7.13
C ALA A 137 -2.17 -10.20 6.68
N ILE A 138 -3.14 -9.88 7.54
CA ILE A 138 -4.56 -9.86 7.20
C ILE A 138 -4.81 -8.82 6.08
N PRO A 139 -5.45 -9.21 4.96
CA PRO A 139 -5.74 -8.30 3.87
C PRO A 139 -6.89 -7.35 4.22
N ASN A 140 -7.06 -6.32 3.39
CA ASN A 140 -8.19 -5.41 3.49
C ASN A 140 -9.53 -6.13 3.24
N GLU A 141 -10.60 -5.53 3.72
CA GLU A 141 -11.95 -6.01 3.42
C GLU A 141 -12.32 -5.70 1.97
N LEU A 142 -12.93 -6.67 1.30
CA LEU A 142 -13.46 -6.47 -0.05
C LEU A 142 -14.64 -5.49 0.00
N HIS A 143 -14.70 -4.60 -0.98
CA HIS A 143 -15.88 -3.80 -1.24
C HIS A 143 -16.99 -4.65 -1.87
N GLU A 144 -18.25 -4.30 -1.66
CA GLU A 144 -19.40 -5.02 -2.21
C GLU A 144 -19.45 -5.05 -3.76
N ARG A 145 -18.82 -4.06 -4.41
CA ARG A 145 -18.67 -3.99 -5.87
C ARG A 145 -17.56 -4.90 -6.42
N THR A 146 -16.81 -5.60 -5.56
CA THR A 146 -15.75 -6.50 -6.04
C THR A 146 -16.35 -7.82 -6.52
N PRO A 147 -16.15 -8.21 -7.79
CA PRO A 147 -16.62 -9.50 -8.29
C PRO A 147 -15.98 -10.66 -7.52
N ALA A 148 -16.79 -11.66 -7.19
CA ALA A 148 -16.33 -12.83 -6.44
C ALA A 148 -15.38 -13.69 -7.26
N ASP A 149 -15.75 -13.99 -8.50
CA ASP A 149 -15.09 -14.98 -9.35
C ASP A 149 -14.46 -14.37 -10.59
N GLU A 150 -15.27 -13.91 -11.54
CA GLU A 150 -14.80 -13.40 -12.83
C GLU A 150 -14.73 -11.88 -12.89
N GLU A 151 -13.90 -11.36 -13.78
CA GLU A 151 -13.78 -9.93 -14.02
C GLU A 151 -15.05 -9.37 -14.69
N GLU A 152 -15.41 -8.13 -14.38
CA GLU A 152 -16.57 -7.47 -14.96
C GLU A 152 -16.12 -6.30 -15.85
N VAL A 153 -16.50 -6.31 -17.13
CA VAL A 153 -16.22 -5.22 -18.05
C VAL A 153 -17.22 -4.08 -17.82
N LEU A 154 -16.75 -3.00 -17.19
CA LEU A 154 -17.57 -1.82 -16.88
C LEU A 154 -17.78 -0.92 -18.10
N TYR A 155 -16.80 -0.91 -19.01
CA TYR A 155 -16.81 -0.12 -20.22
C TYR A 155 -15.85 -0.74 -21.22
N GLU A 156 -16.24 -0.75 -22.49
CA GLU A 156 -15.37 -1.13 -23.59
C GLU A 156 -15.64 -0.21 -24.77
N ARG A 157 -14.55 0.28 -25.35
CA ARG A 157 -14.56 0.99 -26.62
C ARG A 157 -13.73 0.18 -27.60
N SER A 158 -14.34 -0.21 -28.70
CA SER A 158 -13.66 -0.94 -29.78
C SER A 158 -13.45 -0.01 -30.98
N THR A 159 -12.27 -0.09 -31.59
CA THR A 159 -11.92 0.58 -32.84
C THR A 159 -11.40 -0.43 -33.85
N SER A 160 -11.64 -0.19 -35.15
CA SER A 160 -11.25 -1.10 -36.23
C SER A 160 -9.80 -0.90 -36.70
N ARG A 161 -8.92 -0.41 -35.82
CA ARG A 161 -7.54 -0.07 -36.20
C ARG A 161 -6.69 -1.34 -36.26
N GLU A 162 -6.13 -1.62 -37.43
CA GLU A 162 -5.25 -2.78 -37.62
C GLU A 162 -3.86 -2.53 -37.05
N GLY A 163 -3.13 -3.62 -36.79
CA GLY A 163 -1.73 -3.56 -36.37
C GLY A 163 -0.82 -3.02 -37.48
N SER A 164 0.27 -2.37 -37.08
CA SER A 164 1.28 -1.82 -37.96
C SER A 164 2.68 -2.23 -37.48
N ALA A 165 3.60 -2.43 -38.41
CA ALA A 165 5.02 -2.63 -38.11
C ALA A 165 5.78 -1.29 -37.95
N ILE A 166 5.10 -0.15 -38.15
CA ILE A 166 5.69 1.18 -38.04
C ILE A 166 5.91 1.52 -36.57
N GLY A 167 7.16 1.84 -36.19
CA GLY A 167 7.47 2.34 -34.85
C GLY A 167 8.41 1.46 -34.02
N ASP A 168 8.57 0.18 -34.37
CA ASP A 168 9.52 -0.73 -33.69
C ASP A 168 10.97 -0.18 -33.74
N GLN A 169 11.30 0.62 -34.76
CA GLN A 169 12.62 1.27 -34.92
C GLN A 169 12.96 2.30 -33.83
N TRP A 170 11.97 2.78 -33.07
CA TRP A 170 12.15 3.75 -31.99
C TRP A 170 12.27 3.09 -30.61
N LEU A 171 12.21 1.76 -30.56
CA LEU A 171 12.37 0.96 -29.36
C LEU A 171 13.57 0.02 -29.50
N GLU A 172 14.66 0.33 -28.81
CA GLU A 172 15.84 -0.54 -28.74
C GLU A 172 15.77 -1.42 -27.48
N LYS A 173 15.27 -2.64 -27.62
CA LYS A 173 15.11 -3.60 -26.50
C LYS A 173 16.35 -4.47 -26.32
N TYR A 174 16.90 -4.49 -25.10
CA TYR A 174 18.05 -5.34 -24.74
C TYR A 174 17.60 -6.59 -23.99
N ASP A 175 16.74 -6.43 -22.98
CA ASP A 175 16.12 -7.52 -22.22
C ASP A 175 14.75 -7.08 -21.66
N SER A 176 14.14 -7.91 -20.80
CA SER A 176 12.83 -7.61 -20.18
C SER A 176 12.84 -6.43 -19.21
N THR A 177 14.01 -6.01 -18.76
CA THR A 177 14.23 -4.93 -17.77
C THR A 177 14.76 -3.64 -18.40
N CYS A 178 15.30 -3.72 -19.62
CA CYS A 178 15.99 -2.60 -20.26
C CYS A 178 15.61 -2.43 -21.73
N PHE A 179 15.06 -1.25 -22.05
CA PHE A 179 14.95 -0.77 -23.42
C PHE A 179 15.13 0.75 -23.48
N TYR A 180 15.51 1.24 -24.66
CA TYR A 180 15.69 2.66 -24.94
C TYR A 180 14.64 3.15 -25.93
N MET A 181 14.12 4.35 -25.69
CA MET A 181 13.21 5.04 -26.59
C MET A 181 13.95 6.15 -27.33
N THR A 182 13.72 6.27 -28.63
CA THR A 182 14.24 7.37 -29.47
C THR A 182 13.10 7.99 -30.29
N GLY A 183 13.36 9.12 -30.96
CA GLY A 183 12.39 9.77 -31.85
C GLY A 183 11.03 10.02 -31.17
N ASP A 184 9.95 9.66 -31.85
CA ASP A 184 8.59 9.86 -31.37
C ASP A 184 8.28 9.08 -30.09
N ALA A 185 8.91 7.91 -29.86
CA ALA A 185 8.73 7.17 -28.61
C ALA A 185 9.24 7.98 -27.41
N ALA A 186 10.39 8.64 -27.55
CA ALA A 186 10.95 9.50 -26.51
C ALA A 186 10.09 10.76 -26.28
N LEU A 187 9.55 11.36 -27.34
CA LEU A 187 8.60 12.48 -27.22
C LEU A 187 7.32 12.04 -26.48
N MET A 188 6.77 10.88 -26.83
CA MET A 188 5.59 10.33 -26.14
C MET A 188 5.86 10.06 -24.65
N ASP A 189 7.02 9.51 -24.27
CA ASP A 189 7.36 9.26 -22.85
C ASP A 189 7.41 10.54 -22.01
N LEU A 190 7.69 11.69 -22.65
CA LEU A 190 7.69 12.99 -22.00
C LEU A 190 6.28 13.62 -21.96
N PHE A 191 5.60 13.70 -23.11
CA PHE A 191 4.40 14.51 -23.25
C PHE A 191 3.11 13.78 -22.84
N LEU A 192 3.02 12.45 -22.99
CA LEU A 192 1.84 11.70 -22.52
C LEU A 192 1.63 11.87 -21.01
N PRO A 193 2.64 11.69 -20.14
CA PRO A 193 2.47 11.93 -18.71
C PRO A 193 2.12 13.37 -18.36
N MET A 194 2.72 14.35 -19.04
CA MET A 194 2.45 15.77 -18.80
C MET A 194 1.00 16.14 -19.11
N ASN A 195 0.49 15.74 -20.28
CA ASN A 195 -0.89 15.99 -20.66
C ASN A 195 -1.88 15.26 -19.74
N CYS A 196 -1.58 14.00 -19.41
CA CYS A 196 -2.38 13.20 -18.49
C CYS A 196 -2.49 13.86 -17.10
N ALA A 197 -1.36 14.32 -16.53
CA ALA A 197 -1.40 15.06 -15.26
C ALA A 197 -2.18 16.37 -15.36
N GLY A 198 -2.10 17.08 -16.49
CA GLY A 198 -2.89 18.27 -16.77
C GLY A 198 -4.40 18.03 -16.65
N LEU A 199 -4.90 16.91 -17.18
CA LEU A 199 -6.31 16.52 -17.04
C LEU A 199 -6.73 16.32 -15.57
N LEU A 200 -5.85 15.79 -14.73
CA LEU A 200 -6.12 15.68 -13.29
C LEU A 200 -6.06 17.04 -12.60
N GLN A 201 -5.14 17.93 -13.00
CA GLN A 201 -5.08 19.29 -12.45
C GLN A 201 -6.35 20.08 -12.75
N ASP A 202 -6.89 19.97 -13.97
CA ASP A 202 -8.18 20.55 -14.34
C ASP A 202 -9.34 19.99 -13.50
N ALA A 203 -9.22 18.74 -13.02
CA ALA A 203 -10.15 18.10 -12.09
C ALA A 203 -9.88 18.46 -10.61
N GLY A 204 -9.00 19.43 -10.34
CA GLY A 204 -8.71 19.94 -9.00
C GLY A 204 -7.65 19.14 -8.23
N PHE A 205 -6.87 18.29 -8.90
CA PHE A 205 -5.73 17.63 -8.28
C PHE A 205 -4.53 18.58 -8.17
N VAL A 206 -3.85 18.55 -7.02
CA VAL A 206 -2.62 19.30 -6.81
C VAL A 206 -1.44 18.51 -7.35
N LEU A 207 -0.66 19.14 -8.23
CA LEU A 207 0.56 18.54 -8.78
C LEU A 207 1.66 18.47 -7.71
N PHE A 208 2.24 17.29 -7.56
CA PHE A 208 3.29 16.96 -6.60
C PHE A 208 4.58 16.56 -7.32
N SER A 209 5.71 16.83 -6.66
CA SER A 209 7.02 16.29 -7.01
C SER A 209 7.47 15.36 -5.90
N ASN A 210 7.40 14.06 -6.15
CA ASN A 210 7.61 13.02 -5.16
C ASN A 210 9.08 12.55 -5.10
N PRO A 211 9.59 12.14 -3.92
CA PRO A 211 10.86 11.43 -3.81
C PRO A 211 10.81 10.05 -4.50
N ASP A 212 11.94 9.57 -5.02
CA ASP A 212 12.03 8.24 -5.62
C ASP A 212 12.23 7.11 -4.59
N PHE A 213 12.58 7.45 -3.35
CA PHE A 213 12.96 6.49 -2.33
C PHE A 213 11.96 6.44 -1.16
N VAL A 214 11.74 5.24 -0.64
CA VAL A 214 10.92 4.99 0.54
C VAL A 214 11.58 4.01 1.49
N ARG A 215 11.12 4.00 2.73
CA ARG A 215 11.62 3.09 3.77
C ARG A 215 10.76 1.82 3.84
N SER A 216 11.33 0.69 4.27
CA SER A 216 10.63 -0.61 4.40
C SER A 216 9.30 -0.51 5.15
N VAL A 217 9.20 0.38 6.15
CA VAL A 217 7.96 0.62 6.87
C VAL A 217 6.78 0.97 5.94
N LEU A 218 7.02 1.74 4.87
CA LEU A 218 5.98 2.14 3.92
C LEU A 218 5.64 1.03 2.93
N VAL A 219 6.64 0.25 2.52
CA VAL A 219 6.46 -0.95 1.69
C VAL A 219 5.54 -1.93 2.42
N GLU A 220 5.83 -2.20 3.69
CA GLU A 220 5.03 -3.07 4.55
C GLU A 220 3.64 -2.49 4.86
N ALA A 221 3.55 -1.18 5.10
CA ALA A 221 2.26 -0.50 5.32
C ALA A 221 1.33 -0.58 4.10
N ALA A 222 1.88 -0.45 2.89
CA ALA A 222 1.14 -0.57 1.64
C ALA A 222 0.82 -2.03 1.27
N ARG A 223 1.47 -3.01 1.91
CA ARG A 223 1.47 -4.43 1.53
C ARG A 223 2.03 -4.67 0.14
N GLU A 224 3.00 -3.86 -0.28
CA GLU A 224 3.77 -4.09 -1.49
C GLU A 224 4.75 -5.25 -1.28
N ASP A 225 4.99 -6.04 -2.31
CA ASP A 225 6.00 -7.11 -2.27
C ASP A 225 7.40 -6.46 -2.28
N PRO A 226 8.20 -6.60 -1.21
CA PRO A 226 9.55 -6.02 -1.17
C PRO A 226 10.48 -6.60 -2.25
N GLU A 227 10.20 -7.79 -2.78
CA GLU A 227 10.99 -8.39 -3.86
C GLU A 227 10.63 -7.82 -5.25
N SER A 228 9.54 -7.05 -5.34
CA SER A 228 9.11 -6.41 -6.60
C SER A 228 9.80 -5.08 -6.88
N ILE A 229 10.50 -4.51 -5.89
CA ILE A 229 11.14 -3.19 -5.94
C ILE A 229 12.62 -3.28 -5.55
N TYR A 230 13.43 -2.34 -6.03
CA TYR A 230 14.87 -2.37 -5.76
C TYR A 230 15.19 -1.98 -4.33
N LEU A 231 15.89 -2.86 -3.62
CA LEU A 231 16.56 -2.54 -2.37
C LEU A 231 17.85 -1.77 -2.64
N ILE A 232 18.01 -0.60 -2.01
CA ILE A 232 19.26 0.15 -2.06
C ILE A 232 20.26 -0.47 -1.09
N ASN A 233 21.40 -0.89 -1.63
CA ASN A 233 22.50 -1.40 -0.81
C ASN A 233 23.13 -0.25 -0.01
N GLU A 234 22.72 -0.12 1.24
CA GLU A 234 23.47 0.65 2.23
C GLU A 234 24.63 -0.26 2.67
N GLU A 235 25.89 0.09 2.40
CA GLU A 235 27.12 -0.67 2.75
C GLU A 235 27.32 -0.83 4.28
N VAL A 236 26.36 -1.45 4.97
CA VAL A 236 26.25 -1.61 6.42
C VAL A 236 25.67 -2.99 6.68
N ASP A 237 26.06 -3.64 7.78
CA ASP A 237 25.55 -4.96 8.19
C ASP A 237 24.02 -5.04 8.13
N LEU A 238 23.52 -5.66 7.06
CA LEU A 238 22.09 -5.79 6.77
C LEU A 238 21.39 -6.76 7.73
N GLU A 239 22.13 -7.50 8.55
CA GLU A 239 21.59 -8.54 9.44
C GLU A 239 20.72 -7.96 10.56
N HIS A 240 20.91 -6.69 10.92
CA HIS A 240 20.18 -6.07 12.02
C HIS A 240 19.26 -4.92 11.60
N LYS A 241 19.36 -4.36 10.40
CA LYS A 241 18.51 -3.22 9.99
C LYS A 241 17.14 -3.69 9.47
N LEU A 242 16.07 -3.18 10.08
CA LEU A 242 14.68 -3.44 9.64
C LEU A 242 14.18 -2.41 8.62
N ASN A 243 14.55 -1.14 8.80
CA ASN A 243 14.00 -0.03 8.03
C ASN A 243 14.91 0.39 6.86
N LEU A 244 15.03 -0.52 5.89
CA LEU A 244 15.88 -0.35 4.71
C LEU A 244 15.29 0.66 3.72
N LEU A 245 16.11 1.09 2.74
CA LEU A 245 15.72 2.03 1.70
C LEU A 245 15.42 1.31 0.40
N HIS A 246 14.31 1.66 -0.25
CA HIS A 246 13.85 1.08 -1.50
C HIS A 246 13.72 2.18 -2.57
N LEU A 247 14.06 1.86 -3.81
CA LEU A 247 13.85 2.70 -4.98
C LEU A 247 12.53 2.27 -5.65
N CYS A 248 11.46 3.02 -5.36
CA CYS A 248 10.13 2.80 -5.93
C CYS A 248 9.79 3.79 -7.06
N GLY A 249 10.40 4.97 -7.03
CA GLY A 249 10.22 6.06 -7.97
C GLY A 249 9.06 7.01 -7.62
N GLY A 250 9.20 8.29 -7.96
CA GLY A 250 8.23 9.35 -7.62
C GLY A 250 6.84 9.17 -8.26
N GLY A 251 6.74 8.34 -9.30
CA GLY A 251 5.48 7.92 -9.91
C GLY A 251 4.82 6.75 -9.18
N SER A 252 5.27 6.38 -7.97
CA SER A 252 4.70 5.31 -7.16
C SER A 252 3.75 5.85 -6.08
N MET A 253 2.74 5.06 -5.71
CA MET A 253 1.90 5.30 -4.53
C MET A 253 2.75 5.43 -3.27
N LEU A 254 3.82 4.63 -3.15
CA LEU A 254 4.66 4.59 -1.96
C LEU A 254 5.27 5.96 -1.63
N SER A 255 5.63 6.75 -2.64
CA SER A 255 6.18 8.08 -2.42
C SER A 255 5.16 9.05 -1.83
N PHE A 256 3.89 8.96 -2.21
CA PHE A 256 2.81 9.71 -1.55
C PHE A 256 2.64 9.29 -0.09
N LEU A 257 2.77 7.99 0.21
CA LEU A 257 2.66 7.53 1.60
C LEU A 257 3.73 8.15 2.49
N GLY A 258 4.93 8.42 1.96
CA GLY A 258 5.98 9.14 2.69
C GLY A 258 5.54 10.53 3.14
N TYR A 259 4.82 11.25 2.29
CA TYR A 259 4.24 12.56 2.64
C TYR A 259 3.09 12.45 3.65
N LEU A 260 2.20 11.46 3.48
CA LEU A 260 1.00 11.29 4.30
C LEU A 260 1.25 10.69 5.69
N THR A 261 2.40 10.04 5.87
CA THR A 261 2.75 9.33 7.11
C THR A 261 2.72 10.26 8.31
N LYS A 262 2.00 9.86 9.36
CA LYS A 262 1.80 10.62 10.61
C LYS A 262 1.13 11.99 10.46
N LEU A 263 0.59 12.33 9.30
CA LEU A 263 -0.18 13.57 9.19
C LEU A 263 -1.45 13.47 10.05
N SER A 264 -1.71 14.54 10.81
CA SER A 264 -3.01 14.77 11.45
C SER A 264 -3.59 16.03 10.87
N VAL A 265 -4.67 15.92 10.11
CA VAL A 265 -5.25 17.04 9.36
C VAL A 265 -6.58 17.47 9.96
N PHE A 266 -6.94 18.73 9.75
CA PHE A 266 -8.31 19.17 10.01
C PHE A 266 -9.27 18.48 9.03
N PRO A 267 -10.48 18.09 9.45
CA PRO A 267 -11.46 17.48 8.54
C PRO A 267 -11.71 18.33 7.29
N THR A 268 -11.70 19.66 7.44
CA THR A 268 -11.89 20.63 6.34
C THR A 268 -10.78 20.64 5.29
N ALA A 269 -9.64 19.99 5.55
CA ALA A 269 -8.57 19.81 4.56
C ALA A 269 -8.84 18.61 3.63
N LEU A 270 -9.83 17.76 3.95
CA LEU A 270 -10.28 16.66 3.14
C LEU A 270 -11.50 17.10 2.31
N PRO A 271 -11.64 16.64 1.04
CA PRO A 271 -10.79 15.64 0.40
C PRO A 271 -9.46 16.21 -0.13
N LEU A 272 -8.37 15.46 0.07
CA LEU A 272 -7.11 15.70 -0.64
C LEU A 272 -7.17 15.02 -2.00
N ARG A 273 -6.68 15.70 -3.04
CA ARG A 273 -6.53 15.18 -4.40
C ARG A 273 -5.15 15.55 -4.92
N LEU A 274 -4.26 14.57 -5.07
CA LEU A 274 -2.86 14.75 -5.40
C LEU A 274 -2.50 13.95 -6.66
N VAL A 275 -1.66 14.51 -7.54
CA VAL A 275 -1.15 13.83 -8.73
C VAL A 275 0.34 14.07 -8.87
N ALA A 276 1.10 13.06 -9.27
CA ALA A 276 2.53 13.16 -9.52
C ALA A 276 2.90 12.46 -10.81
N ILE A 277 3.86 13.05 -11.53
CA ILE A 277 4.56 12.41 -12.64
C ILE A 277 5.91 11.95 -12.10
N GLY A 278 6.29 10.71 -12.38
CA GLY A 278 7.62 10.23 -12.04
C GLY A 278 7.88 8.85 -12.61
N LYS A 279 9.04 8.28 -12.29
CA LYS A 279 9.35 6.90 -12.66
C LYS A 279 8.69 5.93 -11.68
N GLN A 280 8.41 4.73 -12.17
CA GLN A 280 8.20 3.53 -11.36
C GLN A 280 9.32 2.56 -11.70
N TYR A 281 9.95 2.00 -10.67
CA TYR A 281 11.03 1.02 -10.80
C TYR A 281 10.57 -0.35 -10.34
N PHE A 282 11.05 -1.39 -11.03
CA PHE A 282 10.69 -2.77 -10.75
C PHE A 282 11.91 -3.66 -10.90
N TYR A 283 11.94 -4.78 -10.19
CA TYR A 283 13.08 -5.70 -10.24
C TYR A 283 13.14 -6.53 -11.54
N ASP A 284 11.99 -6.96 -12.06
CA ASP A 284 11.85 -8.00 -13.09
C ASP A 284 11.33 -7.50 -14.44
N LYS A 285 10.99 -6.20 -14.53
CA LYS A 285 10.41 -5.56 -15.72
C LYS A 285 10.94 -4.15 -15.91
N THR A 286 10.78 -3.61 -17.11
CA THR A 286 11.30 -2.28 -17.42
C THR A 286 10.64 -1.19 -16.59
N GLN A 287 11.46 -0.25 -16.10
CA GLN A 287 10.99 1.00 -15.51
C GLN A 287 10.08 1.75 -16.49
N THR A 288 9.16 2.55 -15.96
CA THR A 288 8.24 3.35 -16.79
C THR A 288 8.06 4.74 -16.21
N SER A 289 7.87 5.75 -17.06
CA SER A 289 7.20 6.99 -16.62
C SER A 289 5.75 6.65 -16.28
N ALA A 290 5.26 7.22 -15.19
CA ALA A 290 3.91 6.99 -14.70
C ALA A 290 3.27 8.28 -14.19
N VAL A 291 1.94 8.35 -14.31
CA VAL A 291 1.12 9.36 -13.64
C VAL A 291 0.37 8.66 -12.52
N GLN A 292 0.70 9.01 -11.29
CA GLN A 292 0.10 8.43 -10.09
C GLN A 292 -0.78 9.47 -9.42
N MET A 293 -2.01 9.08 -9.09
CA MET A 293 -2.91 9.87 -8.28
C MET A 293 -3.06 9.28 -6.87
N MET A 294 -3.37 10.14 -5.92
CA MET A 294 -3.68 9.80 -4.53
C MET A 294 -4.77 10.74 -4.04
N ALA A 295 -5.84 10.19 -3.49
CA ALA A 295 -6.90 10.94 -2.85
C ALA A 295 -7.20 10.39 -1.46
N ALA A 296 -7.60 11.29 -0.56
CA ALA A 296 -7.98 10.95 0.80
C ALA A 296 -9.26 11.68 1.18
N THR A 297 -10.24 10.96 1.72
CA THR A 297 -11.56 11.52 2.08
C THR A 297 -11.94 11.18 3.51
N GLN A 298 -12.93 11.89 4.07
CA GLN A 298 -13.40 11.57 5.43
C GLN A 298 -14.23 10.30 5.47
N GLN A 299 -15.07 10.09 4.46
CA GLN A 299 -16.12 9.08 4.46
C GLN A 299 -16.01 8.13 3.27
N ALA A 300 -16.38 6.86 3.49
CA ALA A 300 -16.39 5.84 2.44
C ALA A 300 -17.18 6.23 1.18
N PRO A 301 -18.42 6.79 1.26
CA PRO A 301 -19.17 7.16 0.06
C PRO A 301 -18.47 8.23 -0.77
N GLU A 302 -17.81 9.20 -0.12
CA GLU A 302 -17.02 10.23 -0.81
C GLU A 302 -15.79 9.62 -1.51
N ALA A 303 -15.12 8.64 -0.89
CA ALA A 303 -14.02 7.93 -1.54
C ALA A 303 -14.51 7.13 -2.77
N VAL A 304 -15.66 6.46 -2.66
CA VAL A 304 -16.26 5.73 -3.80
C VAL A 304 -16.62 6.70 -4.93
N GLN A 305 -17.16 7.89 -4.61
CA GLN A 305 -17.40 8.91 -5.63
C GLN A 305 -16.10 9.35 -6.32
N ILE A 306 -15.02 9.62 -5.58
CA ILE A 306 -13.73 9.98 -6.20
C ILE A 306 -13.18 8.83 -7.05
N PHE A 307 -13.37 7.58 -6.63
CA PHE A 307 -13.00 6.41 -7.42
C PHE A 307 -13.74 6.39 -8.77
N ASP A 308 -15.06 6.59 -8.76
CA ASP A 308 -15.88 6.64 -9.98
C ASP A 308 -15.53 7.87 -10.86
N ASP A 309 -15.32 9.05 -10.26
CA ASP A 309 -14.86 10.26 -10.97
C ASP A 309 -13.50 10.01 -11.65
N THR A 310 -12.62 9.25 -11.00
CA THR A 310 -11.31 8.88 -11.56
C THR A 310 -11.45 7.95 -12.76
N ILE A 311 -12.42 7.03 -12.74
CA ILE A 311 -12.73 6.17 -13.89
C ILE A 311 -13.18 7.03 -15.08
N GLU A 312 -14.02 8.04 -14.86
CA GLU A 312 -14.44 8.96 -15.92
C GLU A 312 -13.27 9.81 -16.46
N LEU A 313 -12.34 10.24 -15.60
CA LEU A 313 -11.11 10.89 -16.03
C LEU A 313 -10.24 9.96 -16.89
N TYR A 314 -10.17 8.67 -16.54
CA TYR A 314 -9.46 7.68 -17.33
C TYR A 314 -10.12 7.54 -18.71
N LYS A 315 -11.45 7.42 -18.78
CA LYS A 315 -12.16 7.42 -20.07
C LYS A 315 -11.83 8.65 -20.90
N LYS A 316 -11.91 9.84 -20.32
CA LYS A 316 -11.57 11.10 -20.98
C LYS A 316 -10.14 11.11 -21.56
N PHE A 317 -9.17 10.54 -20.83
CA PHE A 317 -7.79 10.44 -21.32
C PHE A 317 -7.67 9.41 -22.47
N TYR A 318 -8.13 8.17 -22.24
CA TYR A 318 -7.96 7.07 -23.20
C TYR A 318 -8.82 7.24 -24.46
N ASP A 319 -9.96 7.95 -24.38
CA ASP A 319 -10.81 8.25 -25.53
C ASP A 319 -10.11 9.09 -26.61
N GLN A 320 -9.07 9.84 -26.23
CA GLN A 320 -8.27 10.68 -27.14
C GLN A 320 -7.25 9.87 -27.95
N LEU A 321 -6.97 8.61 -27.57
CA LEU A 321 -5.97 7.76 -28.23
C LEU A 321 -6.52 7.00 -29.45
N GLU A 322 -7.85 6.99 -29.62
CA GLU A 322 -8.53 6.28 -30.72
C GLU A 322 -8.18 4.77 -30.82
N LEU A 323 -7.89 4.14 -29.67
CA LEU A 323 -7.57 2.72 -29.56
C LEU A 323 -8.69 1.93 -28.88
N SER A 324 -8.74 0.64 -29.16
CA SER A 324 -9.59 -0.30 -28.43
C SER A 324 -9.09 -0.43 -26.99
N TYR A 325 -9.91 -0.09 -26.01
CA TYR A 325 -9.60 -0.24 -24.59
C TYR A 325 -10.84 -0.60 -23.79
N ARG A 326 -10.62 -1.22 -22.64
CA ARG A 326 -11.65 -1.60 -21.69
C ARG A 326 -11.27 -1.21 -20.27
N LEU A 327 -12.30 -1.00 -19.45
CA LEU A 327 -12.21 -0.81 -18.02
C LEU A 327 -12.80 -2.03 -17.34
N VAL A 328 -11.99 -2.70 -16.54
CA VAL A 328 -12.30 -4.01 -16.00
C VAL A 328 -12.27 -3.97 -14.49
N GLN A 329 -13.41 -4.23 -13.86
CA GLN A 329 -13.50 -4.44 -12.42
C GLN A 329 -12.84 -5.79 -12.08
N VAL A 330 -11.83 -5.74 -11.23
CA VAL A 330 -10.96 -6.88 -10.93
C VAL A 330 -11.61 -7.78 -9.87
N PRO A 331 -11.65 -9.12 -10.08
CA PRO A 331 -12.22 -10.04 -9.10
C PRO A 331 -11.34 -10.18 -7.86
N ALA A 332 -11.95 -10.61 -6.76
CA ALA A 332 -11.35 -10.66 -5.42
C ALA A 332 -9.98 -11.36 -5.38
N HIS A 333 -9.83 -12.47 -6.11
CA HIS A 333 -8.61 -13.27 -6.12
C HIS A 333 -7.42 -12.66 -6.88
N ARG A 334 -7.62 -11.55 -7.61
CA ARG A 334 -6.55 -10.79 -8.31
C ARG A 334 -6.26 -9.43 -7.66
N LEU A 335 -6.93 -9.10 -6.55
CA LEU A 335 -6.66 -7.87 -5.80
C LEU A 335 -5.42 -8.03 -4.92
N GLU A 336 -4.67 -6.94 -4.81
CA GLU A 336 -3.58 -6.86 -3.83
C GLU A 336 -4.14 -6.86 -2.41
N ALA A 337 -3.29 -7.24 -1.44
CA ALA A 337 -3.71 -7.42 -0.05
C ALA A 337 -4.27 -6.12 0.58
N SER A 338 -3.86 -4.94 0.13
CA SER A 338 -4.35 -3.65 0.65
C SER A 338 -5.61 -3.13 -0.06
N GLU A 339 -5.98 -3.68 -1.22
CA GLU A 339 -7.06 -3.17 -2.06
C GLU A 339 -8.42 -3.71 -1.59
N ALA A 340 -9.42 -2.84 -1.46
CA ALA A 340 -10.82 -3.23 -1.25
C ALA A 340 -11.54 -3.52 -2.58
N MET A 341 -11.23 -2.73 -3.61
CA MET A 341 -11.65 -2.92 -5.00
C MET A 341 -10.67 -2.24 -5.97
N ARG A 342 -10.62 -2.70 -7.22
CA ARG A 342 -9.77 -2.15 -8.28
C ARG A 342 -10.47 -2.21 -9.64
N VAL A 343 -10.25 -1.17 -10.44
CA VAL A 343 -10.52 -1.18 -11.89
C VAL A 343 -9.20 -1.06 -12.63
N ASP A 344 -8.96 -1.98 -13.55
CA ASP A 344 -7.83 -1.96 -14.45
C ASP A 344 -8.21 -1.28 -15.78
N VAL A 345 -7.27 -0.52 -16.34
CA VAL A 345 -7.38 0.00 -17.71
C VAL A 345 -6.55 -0.88 -18.61
N GLU A 346 -7.18 -1.48 -19.60
CA GLU A 346 -6.51 -2.40 -20.50
C GLU A 346 -6.73 -1.99 -21.95
N ILE A 347 -5.66 -2.02 -22.72
CA ILE A 347 -5.65 -1.62 -24.13
C ILE A 347 -5.35 -2.82 -25.00
N TYR A 348 -6.06 -2.98 -26.11
CA TYR A 348 -5.84 -4.12 -26.99
C TYR A 348 -4.47 -4.03 -27.65
N SER A 349 -3.67 -5.10 -27.58
CA SER A 349 -2.40 -5.24 -28.29
C SER A 349 -2.58 -6.16 -29.50
N PRO A 350 -2.39 -5.67 -30.74
CA PRO A 350 -2.52 -6.51 -31.93
C PRO A 350 -1.41 -7.57 -32.01
N ARG A 351 -0.27 -7.34 -31.35
CA ARG A 351 0.85 -8.29 -31.29
C ARG A 351 0.52 -9.48 -30.38
N LEU A 352 -0.04 -9.21 -29.19
CA LEU A 352 -0.42 -10.25 -28.23
C LEU A 352 -1.80 -10.85 -28.55
N LYS A 353 -2.61 -10.17 -29.37
CA LYS A 353 -4.01 -10.49 -29.64
C LYS A 353 -4.84 -10.55 -28.35
N ASP A 354 -4.50 -9.68 -27.41
CA ASP A 354 -5.09 -9.63 -26.09
C ASP A 354 -4.97 -8.22 -25.51
N PHE A 355 -5.71 -7.94 -24.43
CA PHE A 355 -5.66 -6.69 -23.70
C PHE A 355 -4.46 -6.64 -22.74
N VAL A 356 -3.80 -5.49 -22.69
CA VAL A 356 -2.64 -5.23 -21.86
C VAL A 356 -2.96 -4.12 -20.86
N LYS A 357 -2.74 -4.39 -19.58
CA LYS A 357 -2.90 -3.39 -18.52
C LYS A 357 -1.93 -2.22 -18.68
N VAL A 358 -2.48 -1.01 -18.75
CA VAL A 358 -1.74 0.26 -18.89
C VAL A 358 -2.00 1.24 -17.75
N GLY A 359 -2.98 0.95 -16.90
CA GLY A 359 -3.32 1.74 -15.72
C GLY A 359 -4.23 0.98 -14.78
N SER A 360 -4.50 1.56 -13.61
CA SER A 360 -5.50 1.08 -12.67
C SER A 360 -5.87 2.16 -11.66
N VAL A 361 -7.02 1.99 -11.00
CA VAL A 361 -7.42 2.76 -9.84
C VAL A 361 -7.96 1.80 -8.78
N SER A 362 -7.55 2.01 -7.54
CA SER A 362 -7.87 1.14 -6.41
C SER A 362 -8.42 1.97 -5.26
N TYR A 363 -9.42 1.41 -4.58
CA TYR A 363 -9.94 1.93 -3.33
C TYR A 363 -9.38 1.09 -2.17
N TYR A 364 -8.80 1.74 -1.18
CA TYR A 364 -8.05 1.10 -0.08
C TYR A 364 -8.74 1.24 1.28
N SER A 365 -9.98 1.75 1.33
CA SER A 365 -10.67 2.09 2.58
C SER A 365 -9.74 2.86 3.54
N ASP A 366 -9.82 2.58 4.85
CA ASP A 366 -8.92 3.16 5.86
C ASP A 366 -7.72 2.25 6.18
N PHE A 367 -7.46 1.23 5.36
CA PHE A 367 -6.45 0.20 5.62
C PHE A 367 -5.04 0.77 5.69
N ILE A 368 -4.63 1.52 4.66
CA ILE A 368 -3.29 2.10 4.59
C ILE A 368 -3.16 3.27 5.58
N SER A 369 -4.19 4.12 5.71
CA SER A 369 -4.14 5.30 6.59
C SER A 369 -3.96 4.92 8.07
N LYS A 370 -4.62 3.83 8.54
CA LYS A 370 -4.36 3.23 9.85
C LYS A 370 -2.92 2.77 10.03
N ARG A 371 -2.33 2.15 9.00
CA ARG A 371 -0.95 1.65 9.02
C ARG A 371 0.09 2.76 9.03
N ILE A 372 -0.11 3.85 8.30
CA ILE A 372 0.82 5.00 8.26
C ILE A 372 0.49 6.09 9.30
N ALA A 373 -0.48 5.85 10.17
CA ALA A 373 -0.98 6.81 11.16
C ALA A 373 -1.45 8.16 10.56
N PHE A 374 -1.98 8.14 9.33
CA PHE A 374 -2.62 9.31 8.71
C PHE A 374 -4.04 9.45 9.26
N ASN A 375 -4.33 10.53 9.97
CA ASN A 375 -5.57 10.69 10.72
C ASN A 375 -6.16 12.10 10.65
N TYR A 376 -7.40 12.23 11.11
CA TYR A 376 -8.05 13.49 11.43
C TYR A 376 -8.85 13.32 12.73
N HIS A 377 -9.30 14.44 13.30
CA HIS A 377 -10.08 14.41 14.54
C HIS A 377 -11.47 15.01 14.32
N GLU A 378 -12.49 14.27 14.75
CA GLU A 378 -13.84 14.77 14.95
C GLU A 378 -14.09 14.92 16.45
N GLY A 379 -13.90 16.14 16.96
CA GLY A 379 -13.88 16.39 18.40
C GLY A 379 -12.74 15.64 19.08
N LYS A 380 -13.08 14.68 19.96
CA LYS A 380 -12.09 13.84 20.67
C LYS A 380 -11.84 12.49 19.99
N ILE A 381 -12.56 12.19 18.91
CA ILE A 381 -12.48 10.90 18.24
C ILE A 381 -11.47 11.01 17.10
N GLN A 382 -10.41 10.22 17.18
CA GLN A 382 -9.47 10.03 16.08
C GLN A 382 -10.12 9.16 15.00
N LYS A 383 -10.06 9.60 13.76
CA LYS A 383 -10.53 8.86 12.57
C LYS A 383 -9.43 8.80 11.52
N PHE A 384 -9.58 7.89 10.58
CA PHE A 384 -8.61 7.62 9.53
C PHE A 384 -9.24 7.89 8.16
N PRO A 385 -8.60 8.67 7.27
CA PRO A 385 -9.12 8.92 5.94
C PRO A 385 -9.25 7.65 5.11
N HIS A 386 -10.26 7.63 4.26
CA HIS A 386 -10.41 6.62 3.21
C HIS A 386 -9.52 7.00 2.02
N LEU A 387 -8.73 6.05 1.50
CA LEU A 387 -7.77 6.32 0.43
C LEU A 387 -8.21 5.73 -0.91
N VAL A 388 -8.00 6.50 -1.98
CA VAL A 388 -8.11 6.07 -3.39
C VAL A 388 -6.79 6.41 -4.05
N SER A 389 -6.21 5.48 -4.80
CA SER A 389 -4.93 5.69 -5.47
C SER A 389 -4.90 4.88 -6.75
N GLY A 390 -4.25 5.43 -7.78
CA GLY A 390 -4.27 4.82 -9.11
C GLY A 390 -3.12 5.27 -9.98
N THR A 391 -2.64 4.37 -10.82
CA THR A 391 -1.75 4.71 -11.93
C THR A 391 -2.60 4.99 -13.14
N VAL A 392 -2.71 6.25 -13.53
CA VAL A 392 -3.53 6.68 -14.67
C VAL A 392 -2.94 6.17 -15.99
N LEU A 393 -1.61 6.11 -16.04
CA LEU A 393 -0.83 5.83 -17.24
C LEU A 393 0.50 5.21 -16.84
N LYS A 394 0.86 4.09 -17.48
CA LYS A 394 2.23 3.57 -17.60
C LYS A 394 2.72 3.80 -19.02
N ALA A 395 3.61 4.77 -19.20
CA ALA A 395 4.06 5.25 -20.50
C ALA A 395 4.70 4.14 -21.35
N ALA A 396 5.57 3.30 -20.78
CA ALA A 396 6.26 2.23 -21.50
C ALA A 396 5.28 1.28 -22.21
N ASN A 397 4.34 0.72 -21.46
CA ASN A 397 3.31 -0.19 -21.99
C ASN A 397 2.41 0.51 -23.01
N LEU A 398 1.99 1.75 -22.72
CA LEU A 398 1.09 2.47 -23.62
C LEU A 398 1.77 2.83 -24.95
N ILE A 399 3.00 3.33 -24.89
CA ILE A 399 3.79 3.70 -26.08
C ILE A 399 4.04 2.49 -26.95
N GLU A 400 4.39 1.35 -26.35
CA GLU A 400 4.55 0.10 -27.11
C GLU A 400 3.27 -0.26 -27.87
N VAL A 401 2.10 -0.17 -27.24
CA VAL A 401 0.82 -0.48 -27.91
C VAL A 401 0.44 0.59 -28.96
N LEU A 402 0.71 1.87 -28.71
CA LEU A 402 0.50 2.94 -29.69
C LEU A 402 1.31 2.69 -30.97
N LEU A 403 2.59 2.37 -30.83
CA LEU A 403 3.47 2.05 -31.95
C LEU A 403 3.03 0.78 -32.67
N GLN A 404 2.54 -0.24 -31.97
CA GLN A 404 1.95 -1.43 -32.61
C GLN A 404 0.73 -1.13 -33.49
N HIS A 405 0.06 0.02 -33.33
CA HIS A 405 -1.01 0.51 -34.21
C HIS A 405 -0.53 1.57 -35.21
N GLY A 406 0.78 1.83 -35.27
CA GLY A 406 1.40 2.84 -36.12
C GLY A 406 1.13 4.28 -35.66
N ILE A 407 0.68 4.47 -34.42
CA ILE A 407 0.42 5.80 -33.85
C ILE A 407 1.75 6.39 -33.38
N CYS A 408 2.12 7.51 -33.98
CA CYS A 408 3.35 8.24 -33.68
C CYS A 408 3.01 9.54 -32.92
N TYR A 409 4.02 10.22 -32.37
CA TYR A 409 3.81 11.44 -31.55
C TYR A 409 3.00 12.51 -32.30
N LYS A 410 3.34 12.73 -33.57
CA LYS A 410 2.66 13.69 -34.46
C LYS A 410 1.16 13.42 -34.67
N ASP A 411 0.72 12.18 -34.49
CA ASP A 411 -0.68 11.78 -34.67
C ASP A 411 -1.52 12.12 -33.42
N LEU A 412 -0.87 12.21 -32.26
CA LEU A 412 -1.47 12.56 -30.97
C LEU A 412 -1.63 14.08 -30.84
N LYS A 413 -2.55 14.66 -31.63
CA LYS A 413 -2.73 16.12 -31.75
C LYS A 413 -3.01 16.83 -30.42
N PHE A 414 -3.61 16.14 -29.46
CA PHE A 414 -3.91 16.69 -28.13
C PHE A 414 -2.64 16.93 -27.29
N LEU A 415 -1.49 16.35 -27.66
CA LEU A 415 -0.20 16.60 -27.01
C LEU A 415 0.49 17.89 -27.48
N ASN A 416 0.04 18.49 -28.58
CA ASN A 416 0.62 19.71 -29.15
C ASN A 416 -0.15 20.98 -28.76
N GLN A 417 -1.00 20.92 -27.72
CA GLN A 417 -1.87 22.00 -27.28
C GLN A 417 -1.36 22.70 -26.02
#